data_AF-A0A7W0FEC7-F1
#
_entry.id   AF-A0A7W0FEC7-F1
#
_cell.length_a   1.000
_cell.length_b   1.000
_cell.length_c   1.000
_cell.angle_alpha   90.00
_cell.angle_beta   90.00
_cell.angle_gamma   90.00
#
_symmetry.space_group_name_H-M   'P 1'
#
loop_
_entity.id
_entity.type
_entity.pdbx_description
1 polymer ?
#
loop_
_entity_poly.entity_id
_entity_poly.type
_entity_poly.pdbx_seq_one_letter_code
_entity_poly.pdbx_strand_id
1 'polypeptide(L)'
;MAHAVKEIFPTVKLAIGPATDEGFYYDFDMNRPFTPEDLGLIENKMKELIKKDNPFTRKTMPRKDAIELFKKMGEDYKVDILSEIADDEVSLYEEGGFVDLCRGPHVPATGFIKAFKLLSIAGAYWRGSEKNKMLQRIYGTAFADEKSLKDYLVFLEEVKKRDHRKLGKELDLFSISED
;
A
#
# COMPACT_ATOMS: atom_id res chain seq x y z
N MET A 1 -1.64 -3.63 5.22
CA MET A 1 -0.77 -4.08 4.12
C MET A 1 0.71 -3.89 4.44
N ALA A 2 1.19 -2.68 4.75
CA ALA A 2 2.60 -2.43 5.05
C ALA A 2 3.18 -3.31 6.16
N HIS A 3 2.46 -3.49 7.28
CA HIS A 3 2.85 -4.41 8.35
C HIS A 3 3.07 -5.85 7.83
N ALA A 4 2.12 -6.39 7.06
CA ALA A 4 2.24 -7.73 6.47
C ALA A 4 3.46 -7.85 5.54
N VAL A 5 3.71 -6.84 4.71
CA VAL A 5 4.89 -6.81 3.83
C VAL A 5 6.18 -6.79 4.65
N LYS A 6 6.26 -6.01 5.74
CA LYS A 6 7.45 -6.01 6.61
C LYS A 6 7.66 -7.32 7.37
N GLU A 7 6.60 -8.02 7.78
CA GLU A 7 6.76 -9.34 8.40
C GLU A 7 7.26 -10.39 7.40
N ILE A 8 6.82 -10.35 6.14
CA ILE A 8 7.23 -11.32 5.11
C ILE A 8 8.59 -10.96 4.50
N PHE A 9 8.85 -9.67 4.28
CA PHE A 9 10.03 -9.13 3.62
C PHE A 9 10.68 -8.03 4.48
N PRO A 10 11.44 -8.39 5.54
CA PRO A 10 11.95 -7.43 6.52
C PRO A 10 12.85 -6.32 5.95
N THR A 11 13.51 -6.59 4.82
CA THR A 11 14.43 -5.66 4.15
C THR A 11 13.74 -4.64 3.26
N VAL A 12 12.43 -4.78 3.01
CA VAL A 12 11.65 -3.81 2.21
C VAL A 12 11.57 -2.48 2.95
N LYS A 13 11.74 -1.38 2.22
CA LYS A 13 11.49 -0.03 2.74
C LYS A 13 10.12 0.48 2.31
N LEU A 14 9.47 1.20 3.21
CA LEU A 14 8.11 1.71 3.06
C LEU A 14 8.15 3.17 2.62
N ALA A 15 7.48 3.49 1.52
CA ALA A 15 7.38 4.87 1.03
C ALA A 15 6.03 5.50 1.44
N ILE A 16 5.07 5.57 0.51
CA ILE A 16 3.76 6.20 0.70
C ILE A 16 2.63 5.20 0.50
N GLY A 17 1.55 5.36 1.26
CA GLY A 17 0.36 4.53 1.10
C GLY A 17 -0.94 5.26 1.39
N PRO A 18 -1.38 6.16 0.50
CA PRO A 18 -2.62 6.89 0.68
C PRO A 18 -3.84 6.02 0.35
N ALA A 19 -4.98 6.43 0.89
CA ALA A 19 -6.28 6.00 0.39
C ALA A 19 -6.58 6.68 -0.95
N THR A 20 -7.39 6.03 -1.78
CA THR A 20 -7.94 6.54 -3.03
C THR A 20 -9.45 6.34 -3.02
N ASP A 21 -10.17 6.97 -3.95
CA ASP A 21 -11.63 6.83 -4.06
C ASP A 21 -12.09 5.37 -4.23
N GLU A 22 -11.23 4.54 -4.81
CA GLU A 22 -11.49 3.14 -5.16
C GLU A 22 -10.80 2.13 -4.21
N GLY A 23 -10.05 2.61 -3.23
CA GLY A 23 -9.32 1.75 -2.30
C GLY A 23 -8.08 2.42 -1.70
N PHE A 24 -6.93 1.80 -1.93
CA PHE A 24 -5.64 2.27 -1.44
C PHE A 24 -4.51 1.71 -2.29
N TYR A 25 -3.32 2.28 -2.14
CA TYR A 25 -2.10 1.62 -2.58
C TYR A 25 -1.01 1.80 -1.54
N TYR A 26 0.11 1.12 -1.74
CA TYR A 26 1.33 1.40 -1.00
C TYR A 26 2.55 1.15 -1.89
N ASP A 27 3.50 2.06 -1.83
CA ASP A 27 4.76 2.02 -2.57
C ASP A 27 5.87 1.42 -1.71
N PHE A 28 6.57 0.45 -2.29
CA PHE A 28 7.61 -0.33 -1.63
C PHE A 28 8.90 -0.26 -2.44
N ASP A 29 10.01 -0.11 -1.72
CA ASP A 29 11.34 -0.32 -2.27
C ASP A 29 11.81 -1.73 -1.95
N MET A 30 11.79 -2.59 -2.97
CA MET A 30 12.15 -4.00 -2.90
C MET A 30 13.07 -4.33 -4.07
N ASN A 31 14.13 -5.11 -3.79
CA ASN A 31 15.17 -5.44 -4.78
C ASN A 31 14.66 -6.31 -5.94
N ARG A 32 13.66 -7.16 -5.71
CA ARG A 32 13.02 -7.97 -6.75
C ARG A 32 11.58 -7.50 -6.98
N PRO A 33 11.03 -7.67 -8.20
CA PRO A 33 9.62 -7.46 -8.45
C PRO A 33 8.73 -8.33 -7.54
N PHE A 34 7.62 -7.78 -7.07
CA PHE A 34 6.52 -8.55 -6.52
C PHE A 34 5.88 -9.39 -7.62
N THR A 35 5.43 -10.57 -7.26
CA THR A 35 4.69 -11.48 -8.15
C THR A 35 3.24 -11.62 -7.70
N PRO A 36 2.35 -12.15 -8.56
CA PRO A 36 0.97 -12.46 -8.15
C PRO A 36 0.90 -13.40 -6.94
N GLU A 37 1.85 -14.31 -6.78
CA GLU A 37 1.95 -15.21 -5.63
C GLU A 37 2.26 -14.45 -4.34
N ASP A 38 3.11 -13.42 -4.41
CA ASP A 38 3.40 -12.54 -3.27
C ASP A 38 2.14 -11.83 -2.77
N LEU A 39 1.24 -11.41 -3.67
CA LEU A 39 -0.03 -10.82 -3.26
C LEU A 39 -0.87 -11.79 -2.43
N GLY A 40 -0.91 -13.07 -2.82
CA GLY A 40 -1.59 -14.11 -2.06
C GLY A 40 -0.98 -14.32 -0.66
N LEU A 41 0.36 -14.30 -0.57
CA LEU A 41 1.07 -14.38 0.72
C LEU A 41 0.77 -13.17 1.60
N ILE A 42 0.83 -11.96 1.04
CA ILE A 42 0.55 -10.71 1.75
C ILE A 42 -0.90 -10.67 2.23
N GLU A 43 -1.87 -11.07 1.41
CA GLU A 43 -3.28 -11.16 1.80
C GLU A 43 -3.50 -12.12 2.97
N ASN A 44 -2.90 -13.32 2.91
CA ASN A 44 -3.00 -14.29 3.99
C ASN A 44 -2.38 -13.74 5.27
N LYS A 45 -1.23 -13.07 5.16
CA LYS A 45 -0.58 -12.44 6.30
C LYS A 45 -1.39 -11.29 6.89
N MET A 46 -2.03 -10.47 6.04
CA MET A 46 -2.97 -9.44 6.50
C MET A 46 -4.13 -10.06 7.27
N LYS A 47 -4.70 -11.19 6.81
CA LYS A 47 -5.77 -11.90 7.54
C LYS A 47 -5.30 -12.42 8.89
N GLU A 48 -4.07 -12.93 8.99
CA GLU A 48 -3.48 -13.34 10.27
C GLU A 48 -3.37 -12.16 11.24
N LEU A 49 -2.87 -11.00 10.77
CA LEU A 49 -2.73 -9.79 11.59
C LEU A 49 -4.09 -9.22 12.03
N ILE A 50 -5.10 -9.28 11.18
CA ILE A 50 -6.47 -8.87 11.50
C ILE A 50 -7.06 -9.73 12.62
N LYS A 51 -6.80 -11.04 12.61
CA LYS A 51 -7.26 -11.95 13.68
C LYS A 51 -6.63 -11.68 15.04
N LYS A 52 -5.48 -11.00 15.10
CA LYS A 52 -4.85 -10.58 16.36
C LYS A 52 -5.63 -9.47 17.06
N ASP A 53 -6.48 -8.73 16.32
CA ASP A 53 -7.29 -7.60 16.82
C ASP A 53 -6.50 -6.57 17.64
N ASN A 54 -5.29 -6.26 17.17
CA ASN A 54 -4.42 -5.30 17.83
C ASN A 54 -5.00 -3.88 17.68
N PRO A 55 -4.96 -3.04 18.73
CA PRO A 55 -5.41 -1.66 18.65
C PRO A 55 -4.44 -0.79 17.83
N PHE A 56 -4.98 0.15 17.07
CA PHE A 56 -4.19 1.22 16.47
C PHE A 56 -4.01 2.36 17.47
N THR A 57 -2.78 2.58 17.92
CA THR A 57 -2.45 3.63 18.89
C THR A 57 -1.81 4.80 18.17
N ARG A 58 -2.49 5.96 18.17
CA ARG A 58 -1.91 7.21 17.68
C ARG A 58 -0.96 7.78 18.72
N LYS A 59 0.28 8.03 18.34
CA LYS A 59 1.28 8.75 19.14
C LYS A 59 1.64 10.04 18.43
N THR A 60 1.85 11.11 19.19
CA THR A 60 2.40 12.37 18.68
C THR A 60 3.78 12.52 19.27
N MET A 61 4.75 12.93 18.47
CA MET A 61 6.11 13.17 18.94
C MET A 61 6.80 14.27 18.13
N PRO A 62 7.89 14.87 18.67
CA PRO A 62 8.69 15.82 17.93
C PRO A 62 9.19 15.23 16.61
N ARG A 63 9.13 16.02 15.54
CA ARG A 63 9.59 15.63 14.20
C ARG A 63 11.04 15.13 14.21
N LYS A 64 11.91 15.73 15.02
CA LYS A 64 13.32 15.33 15.16
C LYS A 64 13.44 13.90 15.71
N ASP A 65 12.65 13.56 16.72
CA ASP A 65 12.65 12.23 17.33
C ASP A 65 12.09 11.18 16.36
N ALA A 66 11.06 11.55 15.59
CA ALA A 66 10.53 10.69 14.53
C ALA A 66 11.57 10.42 13.43
N ILE A 67 12.34 11.44 13.02
CA ILE A 67 13.44 11.28 12.05
C ILE A 67 14.48 10.28 12.59
N GLU A 68 14.88 10.41 13.86
CA GLU A 68 15.84 9.47 14.46
C GLU A 68 15.28 8.05 14.56
N LEU A 69 14.00 7.90 14.90
CA LEU A 69 13.32 6.61 14.95
C LEU A 69 13.35 5.90 13.60
N PHE A 70 12.87 6.55 12.54
CA PHE A 70 12.83 5.94 11.20
C PHE A 70 14.22 5.72 10.62
N LYS A 71 15.20 6.57 10.94
CA LYS A 71 16.60 6.36 10.56
C LYS A 71 17.19 5.11 11.22
N LYS A 72 16.90 4.86 12.51
CA LYS A 72 17.32 3.63 13.21
C LYS A 72 16.64 2.38 12.64
N MET A 73 15.42 2.53 12.11
CA MET A 73 14.68 1.46 11.44
C MET A 73 15.10 1.24 9.97
N GLY A 74 15.93 2.12 9.40
CA GLY A 74 16.36 2.06 8.00
C GLY A 74 15.28 2.48 6.99
N GLU A 75 14.27 3.24 7.42
CA GLU A 75 13.14 3.69 6.61
C GLU A 75 13.41 5.08 6.01
N ASP A 76 14.35 5.14 5.06
CA ASP A 76 14.84 6.41 4.49
C ASP A 76 13.74 7.27 3.85
N TYR A 77 12.77 6.65 3.17
CA TYR A 77 11.64 7.40 2.55
C TYR A 77 10.79 8.13 3.59
N LYS A 78 10.64 7.57 4.81
CA LYS A 78 9.91 8.23 5.89
C LYS A 78 10.70 9.41 6.44
N VAL A 79 12.03 9.29 6.51
CA VAL A 79 12.92 10.40 6.87
C VAL A 79 12.83 11.55 5.86
N ASP A 80 12.80 11.23 4.56
CA ASP A 80 12.63 12.22 3.50
C ASP A 80 11.30 12.96 3.63
N ILE A 81 10.19 12.23 3.83
CA ILE A 81 8.87 12.82 4.05
C ILE A 81 8.88 13.74 5.28
N LEU A 82 9.46 13.28 6.41
CA LEU A 82 9.53 14.06 7.64
C LEU A 82 10.31 15.36 7.45
N SER A 83 11.38 15.34 6.66
CA SER A 83 12.22 16.53 6.42
C SER A 83 11.47 17.66 5.71
N GLU A 84 10.40 17.33 4.97
CA GLU A 84 9.55 18.29 4.26
C GLU A 84 8.34 18.77 5.07
N ILE A 85 8.00 18.08 6.16
CA ILE A 85 6.91 18.51 7.03
C ILE A 85 7.36 19.74 7.81
N ALA A 86 6.61 20.85 7.68
CA ALA A 86 6.89 22.09 8.38
C ALA A 86 6.56 22.03 9.88
N ASP A 87 5.60 21.19 10.27
CA ASP A 87 5.13 21.03 11.64
C ASP A 87 6.24 20.45 12.55
N ASP A 88 6.38 20.99 13.76
CA ASP A 88 7.37 20.52 14.74
C ASP A 88 6.96 19.20 15.42
N GLU A 89 5.67 18.89 15.42
CA GLU A 89 5.13 17.62 15.91
C GLU A 89 4.47 16.83 14.78
N VAL A 90 4.68 15.53 14.80
CA VAL A 90 4.12 14.59 13.81
C VAL A 90 3.41 13.45 14.53
N SER A 91 2.41 12.87 13.86
CA SER A 91 1.73 11.68 14.38
C SER A 91 2.21 10.40 13.71
N LEU A 92 2.33 9.37 14.53
CA LEU A 92 2.65 8.01 14.15
C LEU A 92 1.52 7.11 14.64
N TYR A 93 1.31 6.00 13.93
CA TYR A 93 0.39 4.95 14.36
C TYR A 93 1.19 3.68 14.64
N GLU A 94 0.91 3.08 15.79
CA GLU A 94 1.50 1.82 16.21
C GLU A 94 0.43 0.74 16.32
N GLU A 95 0.74 -0.46 15.85
CA GLU A 95 -0.13 -1.63 15.92
C GLU A 95 0.73 -2.90 15.95
N GLY A 96 0.59 -3.72 16.99
CA GLY A 96 1.21 -5.05 17.02
C GLY A 96 2.75 -5.06 16.90
N GLY A 97 3.43 -3.98 17.31
CA GLY A 97 4.89 -3.81 17.15
C GLY A 97 5.32 -3.18 15.82
N PHE A 98 4.38 -2.92 14.91
CA PHE A 98 4.61 -2.14 13.71
C PHE A 98 4.30 -0.66 13.96
N VAL A 99 5.13 0.23 13.42
CA VAL A 99 4.95 1.68 13.51
C VAL A 99 5.04 2.31 12.12
N ASP A 100 4.15 3.25 11.83
CA ASP A 100 4.16 3.99 10.56
C ASP A 100 3.84 5.48 10.76
N LEU A 101 4.37 6.31 9.88
CA LEU A 101 4.12 7.74 9.82
C LEU A 101 2.80 7.99 9.10
N CYS A 102 1.80 8.49 9.81
CA CYS A 102 0.50 8.81 9.21
C CYS A 102 -0.23 9.88 10.03
N ARG A 103 -0.98 10.76 9.34
CA ARG A 103 -1.88 11.72 9.97
C ARG A 103 -3.17 11.06 10.48
N GLY A 104 -3.66 10.05 9.75
CA GLY A 104 -4.91 9.33 10.01
C GLY A 104 -6.16 10.13 9.63
N PRO A 105 -7.34 9.79 10.19
CA PRO A 105 -7.57 8.80 11.24
C PRO A 105 -7.42 7.33 10.76
N HIS A 106 -7.18 6.42 11.70
CA HIS A 106 -7.26 4.96 11.49
C HIS A 106 -8.51 4.39 12.17
N VAL A 107 -8.91 3.19 11.77
CA VAL A 107 -9.89 2.39 12.51
C VAL A 107 -9.36 2.04 13.92
N PRO A 108 -10.21 1.70 14.90
CA PRO A 108 -9.74 1.50 16.28
C PRO A 108 -8.80 0.30 16.48
N ALA A 109 -9.00 -0.80 15.75
CA ALA A 109 -8.19 -2.01 15.84
C ALA A 109 -8.17 -2.77 14.52
N THR A 110 -7.20 -3.68 14.32
CA THR A 110 -7.08 -4.45 13.08
C THR A 110 -8.32 -5.31 12.81
N GLY A 111 -9.04 -5.77 13.84
CA GLY A 111 -10.26 -6.57 13.69
C GLY A 111 -11.44 -5.81 13.08
N PHE A 112 -11.38 -4.48 12.97
CA PHE A 112 -12.38 -3.68 12.26
C PHE A 112 -12.27 -3.81 10.74
N ILE A 113 -11.13 -4.28 10.22
CA ILE A 113 -10.95 -4.55 8.80
C ILE A 113 -11.65 -5.85 8.46
N LYS A 114 -12.80 -5.76 7.77
CA LYS A 114 -13.64 -6.93 7.47
C LYS A 114 -13.36 -7.52 6.10
N ALA A 115 -13.54 -6.74 5.04
CA ALA A 115 -13.41 -7.21 3.67
C ALA A 115 -12.36 -6.39 2.92
N PHE A 116 -11.37 -7.05 2.32
CA PHE A 116 -10.35 -6.39 1.50
C PHE A 116 -9.82 -7.33 0.41
N LYS A 117 -9.22 -6.74 -0.64
CA LYS A 117 -8.57 -7.48 -1.73
C LYS A 117 -7.39 -6.69 -2.28
N LEU A 118 -6.26 -7.35 -2.54
CA LEU A 118 -5.15 -6.80 -3.33
C LEU A 118 -5.43 -7.04 -4.82
N LEU A 119 -5.25 -6.01 -5.63
CA LEU A 119 -5.74 -5.96 -7.01
C LEU A 119 -4.63 -6.15 -8.04
N SER A 120 -3.58 -5.33 -7.96
CA SER A 120 -2.54 -5.29 -8.98
C SER A 120 -1.22 -4.74 -8.43
N ILE A 121 -0.15 -5.01 -9.17
CA ILE A 121 1.19 -4.46 -8.94
C ILE A 121 1.49 -3.51 -10.10
N ALA A 122 2.06 -2.34 -9.80
CA ALA A 122 2.51 -1.37 -10.79
C ALA A 122 3.88 -0.80 -10.41
N GLY A 123 4.58 -0.21 -11.37
CA GLY A 123 5.73 0.65 -11.09
C GLY A 123 5.28 2.06 -10.73
N ALA A 124 5.96 2.70 -9.78
CA ALA A 124 5.76 4.10 -9.46
C ALA A 124 7.11 4.75 -9.19
N TYR A 125 7.37 5.94 -9.75
CA TYR A 125 8.59 6.67 -9.43
C TYR A 125 8.43 7.47 -8.15
N TRP A 126 9.45 7.48 -7.30
CA TRP A 126 9.45 8.31 -6.09
C TRP A 126 9.21 9.78 -6.46
N ARG A 127 8.24 10.43 -5.80
CA ARG A 127 7.78 11.81 -6.10
C ARG A 127 7.29 12.02 -7.55
N GLY A 128 6.93 10.95 -8.25
CA GLY A 128 6.44 11.01 -9.63
C GLY A 128 7.47 11.45 -10.66
N SER A 129 8.78 11.41 -10.32
CA SER A 129 9.86 11.82 -11.21
C SER A 129 10.66 10.60 -11.67
N GLU A 130 10.73 10.38 -12.98
CA GLU A 130 11.51 9.29 -13.62
C GLU A 130 13.01 9.30 -13.27
N LYS A 131 13.53 10.44 -12.79
CA LYS A 131 14.92 10.59 -12.35
C LYS A 131 15.17 9.91 -10.99
N ASN A 132 14.11 9.62 -10.24
CA ASN A 132 14.20 9.00 -8.94
C ASN A 132 14.06 7.48 -9.03
N LYS A 133 14.32 6.80 -7.92
CA LYS A 133 14.19 5.34 -7.86
C LYS A 133 12.76 4.90 -8.20
N MET A 134 12.67 3.86 -9.03
CA MET A 134 11.42 3.17 -9.31
C MET A 134 11.05 2.28 -8.12
N LEU A 135 9.87 2.53 -7.58
CA LEU A 135 9.23 1.77 -6.51
C LEU A 135 8.18 0.82 -7.10
N GLN A 136 7.75 -0.11 -6.27
CA GLN A 136 6.71 -1.06 -6.61
C GLN A 136 5.45 -0.75 -5.81
N ARG A 137 4.38 -0.44 -6.52
CA ARG A 137 3.08 -0.10 -5.98
C ARG A 137 2.19 -1.33 -5.94
N ILE A 138 1.64 -1.65 -4.77
CA ILE A 138 0.57 -2.63 -4.65
C ILE A 138 -0.74 -1.88 -4.46
N TYR A 139 -1.71 -2.11 -5.35
CA TYR A 139 -3.08 -1.63 -5.21
C TYR A 139 -3.92 -2.60 -4.41
N GLY A 140 -4.82 -2.08 -3.59
CA GLY A 140 -5.82 -2.85 -2.89
C GLY A 140 -7.10 -2.04 -2.69
N THR A 141 -8.15 -2.72 -2.26
CA THR A 141 -9.44 -2.13 -1.94
C THR A 141 -10.00 -2.77 -0.67
N ALA A 142 -10.87 -2.05 0.03
CA ALA A 142 -11.47 -2.51 1.28
C ALA A 142 -12.89 -1.97 1.44
N PHE A 143 -13.76 -2.79 2.04
CA PHE A 143 -15.17 -2.50 2.26
C PHE A 143 -15.58 -2.89 3.68
N ALA A 144 -16.73 -2.34 4.11
CA ALA A 144 -17.32 -2.66 5.41
C ALA A 144 -17.78 -4.12 5.51
N ASP A 145 -18.14 -4.74 4.38
CA ASP A 145 -18.61 -6.13 4.32
C ASP A 145 -18.19 -6.84 3.02
N GLU A 146 -18.23 -8.17 3.07
CA GLU A 146 -17.83 -9.07 1.98
C GLU A 146 -18.74 -8.96 0.74
N LYS A 147 -20.01 -8.58 0.92
CA LYS A 147 -20.94 -8.46 -0.20
C LYS A 147 -20.55 -7.25 -1.06
N SER A 148 -20.33 -6.09 -0.44
CA SER A 148 -19.87 -4.90 -1.16
C SER A 148 -18.53 -5.12 -1.86
N LEU A 149 -17.59 -5.81 -1.21
CA LEU A 149 -16.33 -6.19 -1.86
C LEU A 149 -16.59 -7.06 -3.10
N LYS A 150 -17.41 -8.10 -2.97
CA LYS A 150 -17.71 -9.01 -4.08
C LYS A 150 -18.37 -8.28 -5.25
N ASP A 151 -19.35 -7.43 -4.97
CA ASP A 151 -20.05 -6.63 -5.99
C ASP A 151 -19.05 -5.71 -6.72
N TYR A 152 -18.12 -5.08 -6.00
CA TYR A 152 -17.07 -4.26 -6.58
C TYR A 152 -16.09 -5.05 -7.45
N LEU A 153 -15.68 -6.25 -7.02
CA LEU A 153 -14.81 -7.10 -7.83
C LEU A 153 -15.49 -7.57 -9.12
N VAL A 154 -16.80 -7.87 -9.09
CA VAL A 154 -17.57 -8.17 -10.30
C VAL A 154 -17.61 -6.96 -11.24
N PHE A 155 -17.83 -5.76 -10.70
CA PHE A 155 -17.77 -4.53 -11.48
C PHE A 155 -16.40 -4.34 -12.16
N LEU A 156 -15.30 -4.54 -11.43
CA LEU A 156 -13.94 -4.43 -12.00
C LEU A 156 -13.70 -5.44 -13.13
N GLU A 157 -14.19 -6.67 -13.01
CA GLU A 157 -14.08 -7.66 -14.08
C GLU A 157 -14.89 -7.26 -15.32
N GLU A 158 -16.07 -6.66 -15.15
CA GLU A 158 -16.87 -6.11 -16.24
C GLU A 158 -16.19 -4.91 -16.92
N VAL A 159 -15.50 -4.05 -16.16
CA VAL A 159 -14.69 -2.95 -16.70
C VAL A 159 -13.53 -3.50 -17.53
N LYS A 160 -12.78 -4.50 -17.02
CA LYS A 160 -11.67 -5.13 -17.75
C LYS A 160 -12.10 -5.79 -19.06
N LYS A 161 -13.31 -6.36 -19.13
CA LYS A 161 -13.86 -6.93 -20.37
C LYS A 161 -14.13 -5.88 -21.45
N ARG A 162 -14.36 -4.62 -21.06
CA ARG A 162 -14.68 -3.50 -21.96
C ARG A 162 -13.46 -2.62 -22.26
N ASP A 163 -12.27 -3.03 -21.85
CA ASP A 163 -11.05 -2.29 -22.12
C ASP A 163 -10.74 -2.31 -23.63
N HIS A 164 -10.71 -1.13 -24.25
CA HIS A 164 -10.46 -0.97 -25.68
C HIS A 164 -9.09 -1.53 -26.12
N ARG A 165 -8.09 -1.59 -25.23
CA ARG A 165 -6.78 -2.19 -25.51
C ARG A 165 -6.89 -3.70 -25.62
N LYS A 166 -7.72 -4.31 -24.78
CA LYS A 166 -8.00 -5.75 -24.80
C LYS A 166 -8.85 -6.10 -26.02
N LEU A 167 -9.98 -5.42 -26.19
CA LEU A 167 -10.89 -5.66 -27.31
C LEU A 167 -10.24 -5.34 -28.66
N GLY A 168 -9.44 -4.28 -28.74
CA GLY A 168 -8.72 -3.92 -29.96
C GLY A 168 -7.75 -5.01 -30.42
N LYS A 169 -7.08 -5.69 -29.48
CA LYS A 169 -6.23 -6.84 -29.77
C LYS A 169 -7.04 -8.11 -30.10
N GLU A 170 -8.10 -8.39 -29.34
CA GLU A 170 -8.93 -9.60 -29.54
C GLU A 170 -9.74 -9.55 -30.84
N LEU A 171 -10.15 -8.36 -31.27
CA LEU A 171 -10.92 -8.12 -32.50
C LEU A 171 -10.04 -7.68 -33.69
N ASP A 172 -8.71 -7.70 -33.53
CA ASP A 172 -7.73 -7.30 -34.54
C ASP A 172 -8.01 -5.91 -35.16
N LEU A 173 -8.40 -4.94 -34.32
CA LEU A 173 -8.73 -3.57 -34.75
C LEU A 173 -7.49 -2.70 -34.90
N PHE A 174 -6.48 -2.93 -34.06
CA PHE A 174 -5.19 -2.24 -34.12
C PHE A 174 -4.10 -3.06 -33.40
N SER A 175 -2.85 -2.80 -33.78
CA SER A 175 -1.66 -3.33 -33.10
C SER A 175 -0.64 -2.21 -32.91
N ILE A 176 0.14 -2.28 -31.84
CA ILE A 176 1.26 -1.36 -31.58
C ILE A 176 2.54 -2.13 -31.88
N SER A 177 3.34 -1.61 -32.82
CA SER A 177 4.70 -2.10 -33.10
C SER A 177 5.69 -1.28 -32.27
N GLU A 178 6.62 -1.96 -31.59
CA GLU A 178 7.79 -1.33 -31.01
C GLU A 178 8.89 -1.37 -32.09
N ASP A 179 9.23 -0.23 -32.68
CA ASP A 179 10.37 -0.12 -33.60
C ASP A 179 11.71 -0.12 -32.84
#